data_AF-A0AAN6CB45-F1
#
_entry.id   AF-A0AAN6CB45-F1
#
_cell.length_a   1.000
_cell.length_b   1.000
_cell.length_c   1.000
_cell.angle_alpha   90.00
_cell.angle_beta   90.00
_cell.angle_gamma   90.00
#
_symmetry.space_group_name_H-M   'P 1'
#
loop_
_entity.id
_entity.type
_entity.pdbx_description
1 polymer ?
#
loop_
_entity_poly.entity_id
_entity_poly.type
_entity_poly.pdbx_seq_one_letter_code
_entity_poly.pdbx_strand_id
1 'polypeptide(L)'
;MYRPRILGQGLRGFTHGRTCRRTYITDADVQSARRYCLTQLQNSDYDAHLIRRFVPSPVQDTYAVLRTLNLELVRLPELVSNPTIGAFRMKFWQESIDNTFAGRPPREPICILLHKCLQDLEARDGSSAKKSIKFWISRLIKTREKHMSNRPFATLSSLEEYAENTYSTLMYATLASLPLKSMHVDHLASHIGKACGITAILRGIPVLAAPPPPVNTPSGQAPPVREPAILLPLDAMAEAGVKEEEVFRQGPNAPGLQDAVFQVATRANDHLITAREMLKRLKAGEDPGHEFEHQGEGEHFYGEGSDTLNEIRQGFGVLLEAIPSAQYLQRLEQADFNPFAVKTADAVAKMLYELIAIVRPGSLLEVKEIAQTVGSLVLKNGGVVRGLANWGVFSLPKPISVHQMKHTHGHYFVMRYDAAAKVHHDVRNTLRLEPRMIRAAHVKLGDGKLESLSRFGPPKWKTTGSEA
;
A
#
# COMPACT_ATOMS: atom_id res chain seq x y z
N MET A 1 -8.50 57.55 57.28
CA MET A 1 -8.27 57.18 55.86
C MET A 1 -9.20 56.03 55.51
N TYR A 2 -10.25 56.33 54.76
CA TYR A 2 -11.31 55.40 54.36
C TYR A 2 -11.61 55.70 52.88
N ARG A 3 -11.50 54.71 51.99
CA ARG A 3 -11.93 54.76 50.58
C ARG A 3 -12.07 53.32 50.04
N PRO A 4 -12.92 53.08 49.00
CA PRO A 4 -14.19 52.35 49.19
C PRO A 4 -14.38 51.15 48.23
N ARG A 5 -15.45 50.37 48.49
CA ARG A 5 -16.02 49.34 47.62
C ARG A 5 -16.57 49.91 46.30
N ILE A 6 -16.38 49.21 45.19
CA ILE A 6 -17.13 49.37 43.95
C ILE A 6 -17.87 48.06 43.64
N LEU A 7 -19.19 48.15 43.55
CA LEU A 7 -20.11 47.17 42.96
C LEU A 7 -20.40 47.66 41.53
N GLY A 8 -20.39 46.77 40.54
CA GLY A 8 -20.83 47.14 39.19
C GLY A 8 -20.74 46.02 38.16
N GLN A 9 -21.90 45.39 37.91
CA GLN A 9 -22.34 44.78 36.63
C GLN A 9 -21.56 43.53 36.17
N GLY A 10 -22.13 42.32 36.10
CA GLY A 10 -23.44 42.00 35.55
C GLY A 10 -23.31 41.32 34.17
N LEU A 11 -22.47 40.29 34.02
CA LEU A 11 -22.42 39.48 32.79
C LEU A 11 -23.45 38.35 32.84
N ARG A 12 -24.74 38.70 32.74
CA ARG A 12 -25.76 37.79 32.20
C ARG A 12 -25.86 38.05 30.71
N GLY A 13 -25.46 37.07 29.90
CA GLY A 13 -25.64 37.18 28.45
C GLY A 13 -24.81 36.22 27.60
N PHE A 14 -24.51 34.99 28.04
CA PHE A 14 -24.10 33.97 27.08
C PHE A 14 -25.35 33.46 26.37
N THR A 15 -25.74 34.17 25.32
CA THR A 15 -26.64 33.66 24.30
C THR A 15 -26.09 32.32 23.82
N HIS A 16 -26.85 31.25 24.02
CA HIS A 16 -26.65 30.00 23.28
C HIS A 16 -26.80 30.32 21.80
N GLY A 17 -25.69 30.66 21.14
CA GLY A 17 -25.62 30.67 19.69
C GLY A 17 -25.95 29.26 19.23
N ARG A 18 -27.09 29.08 18.55
CA ARG A 18 -27.41 27.84 17.83
C ARG A 18 -26.19 27.55 16.96
N THR A 19 -25.45 26.49 17.27
CA THR A 19 -24.41 26.00 16.37
C THR A 19 -25.12 25.59 15.09
N CYS A 20 -25.09 26.46 14.09
CA CYS A 20 -25.61 26.17 12.76
C CYS A 20 -24.67 25.10 12.18
N ARG A 21 -24.96 23.82 12.45
CA ARG A 21 -24.24 22.70 11.84
C ARG A 21 -24.46 22.81 10.34
N ARG A 22 -23.46 23.31 9.59
CA ARG A 22 -23.54 23.38 8.12
C ARG A 22 -23.85 21.98 7.59
N THR A 23 -24.97 21.84 6.90
CA THR A 23 -25.46 20.56 6.36
C THR A 23 -24.93 20.25 4.96
N TYR A 24 -24.32 21.22 4.27
CA TYR A 24 -23.75 21.05 2.93
C TYR A 24 -22.24 20.73 2.99
N ILE A 25 -21.80 19.81 2.12
CA ILE A 25 -20.39 19.48 1.89
C ILE A 25 -19.85 20.39 0.80
N THR A 26 -18.70 21.02 1.03
CA THR A 26 -18.04 21.89 0.06
C THR A 26 -16.90 21.17 -0.66
N ASP A 27 -16.46 21.70 -1.80
CA ASP A 27 -15.25 21.21 -2.49
C ASP A 27 -14.00 21.28 -1.59
N ALA A 28 -13.93 22.26 -0.69
CA ALA A 28 -12.85 22.36 0.29
C ALA A 28 -12.88 21.20 1.30
N ASP A 29 -14.07 20.78 1.75
CA ASP A 29 -14.23 19.62 2.62
C ASP A 29 -13.78 18.34 1.90
N VAL A 30 -14.15 18.16 0.62
CA VAL A 30 -13.73 17.03 -0.21
C VAL A 30 -12.21 17.01 -0.39
N GLN A 31 -11.58 18.15 -0.69
CA GLN A 31 -10.13 18.24 -0.84
C GLN A 31 -9.39 17.93 0.47
N SER A 32 -9.92 18.40 1.60
CA SER A 32 -9.39 18.08 2.93
C SER A 32 -9.50 16.59 3.23
N ALA A 33 -10.67 15.99 2.96
CA ALA A 33 -10.92 14.57 3.12
C ALA A 33 -10.02 13.69 2.23
N ARG A 34 -9.79 14.10 0.97
CA ARG A 34 -8.82 13.49 0.07
C ARG A 34 -7.42 13.53 0.65
N ARG A 35 -6.97 14.71 1.10
CA ARG A 35 -5.64 14.86 1.72
C ARG A 35 -5.48 13.94 2.93
N TYR A 36 -6.52 13.84 3.77
CA TYR A 36 -6.52 12.94 4.92
C TYR A 36 -6.29 11.48 4.48
N CYS A 37 -7.10 10.95 3.55
CA CYS A 37 -6.98 9.57 3.09
C CYS A 37 -5.59 9.29 2.48
N LEU A 38 -5.09 10.20 1.63
CA LEU A 38 -3.77 10.05 1.02
C LEU A 38 -2.63 10.06 2.03
N THR A 39 -2.71 10.92 3.05
CA THR A 39 -1.73 10.97 4.14
C THR A 39 -1.77 9.69 4.98
N GLN A 40 -2.96 9.14 5.26
CA GLN A 40 -3.10 7.87 5.98
C GLN A 40 -2.40 6.74 5.22
N LEU A 41 -2.67 6.61 3.92
CA LEU A 41 -1.99 5.61 3.09
C LEU A 41 -0.49 5.85 3.05
N GLN A 42 -0.03 7.08 2.82
CA GLN A 42 1.39 7.36 2.75
C GLN A 42 2.15 6.96 4.04
N ASN A 43 1.51 7.13 5.21
CA ASN A 43 2.15 6.85 6.49
C ASN A 43 1.96 5.41 6.98
N SER A 44 0.94 4.71 6.51
CA SER A 44 0.47 3.45 7.11
C SER A 44 0.29 2.30 6.14
N ASP A 45 0.20 2.58 4.84
CA ASP A 45 0.03 1.61 3.76
C ASP A 45 0.69 2.18 2.49
N TYR A 46 2.02 2.28 2.54
CA TYR A 46 2.80 2.91 1.47
C TYR A 46 2.66 2.16 0.13
N ASP A 47 2.48 0.84 0.20
CA ASP A 47 2.22 -0.01 -0.97
C ASP A 47 0.92 0.42 -1.66
N ALA A 48 -0.19 0.57 -0.92
CA ALA A 48 -1.43 1.10 -1.48
C ALA A 48 -1.28 2.55 -1.99
N HIS A 49 -0.50 3.39 -1.30
CA HIS A 49 -0.19 4.74 -1.78
C HIS A 49 0.47 4.74 -3.18
N LEU A 50 1.35 3.77 -3.46
CA LEU A 50 1.97 3.60 -4.77
C LEU A 50 1.00 3.00 -5.79
N ILE A 51 0.30 1.91 -5.43
CA ILE A 51 -0.65 1.21 -6.32
C ILE A 51 -1.75 2.14 -6.81
N ARG A 52 -2.27 3.03 -5.94
CA ARG A 52 -3.29 4.03 -6.29
C ARG A 52 -2.98 4.76 -7.60
N ARG A 53 -1.72 5.05 -7.90
CA ARG A 53 -1.32 5.82 -9.10
C ARG A 53 -1.55 5.05 -10.40
N PHE A 54 -1.62 3.73 -10.34
CA PHE A 54 -1.88 2.84 -11.48
C PHE A 54 -3.36 2.47 -11.61
N VAL A 55 -4.13 2.68 -10.55
CA VAL A 55 -5.60 2.59 -10.60
C VAL A 55 -6.14 3.74 -11.47
N PRO A 56 -7.14 3.51 -12.36
CA PRO A 56 -7.65 4.54 -13.26
C PRO A 56 -8.10 5.82 -12.54
N SER A 57 -7.77 6.99 -13.09
CA SER A 57 -8.01 8.30 -12.46
C SER A 57 -9.42 8.48 -11.86
N PRO A 58 -10.52 8.04 -12.50
CA PRO A 58 -11.87 8.25 -11.98
C PRO A 58 -12.19 7.47 -10.69
N VAL A 59 -11.37 6.48 -10.32
CA VAL A 59 -11.61 5.58 -9.17
C VAL A 59 -10.46 5.59 -8.15
N GLN A 60 -9.42 6.40 -8.35
CA GLN A 60 -8.29 6.50 -7.41
C GLN A 60 -8.71 6.97 -6.01
N ASP A 61 -9.72 7.84 -5.92
CA ASP A 61 -10.26 8.28 -4.63
C ASP A 61 -11.10 7.19 -3.97
N THR A 62 -11.91 6.44 -4.73
CA THR A 62 -12.62 5.25 -4.23
C THR A 62 -11.63 4.24 -3.64
N TYR A 63 -10.57 3.92 -4.39
CA TYR A 63 -9.50 3.05 -3.90
C TYR A 63 -8.88 3.60 -2.60
N ALA A 64 -8.57 4.90 -2.56
CA ALA A 64 -7.99 5.51 -1.35
C ALA A 64 -8.91 5.43 -0.14
N VAL A 65 -10.21 5.69 -0.32
CA VAL A 65 -11.25 5.56 0.72
C VAL A 65 -11.31 4.13 1.25
N LEU A 66 -11.41 3.14 0.36
CA LEU A 66 -11.55 1.73 0.73
C LEU A 66 -10.33 1.24 1.51
N ARG A 67 -9.11 1.59 1.07
CA ARG A 67 -7.87 1.25 1.76
C ARG A 67 -7.75 1.96 3.12
N THR A 68 -8.16 3.22 3.20
CA THR A 68 -8.14 3.98 4.47
C THR A 68 -9.16 3.41 5.46
N LEU A 69 -10.36 3.04 5.00
CA LEU A 69 -11.36 2.37 5.83
C LEU A 69 -10.82 1.02 6.37
N ASN A 70 -10.16 0.23 5.51
CA ASN A 70 -9.53 -1.00 5.95
C ASN A 70 -8.47 -0.77 7.04
N LEU A 71 -7.65 0.27 6.93
CA LEU A 71 -6.68 0.64 7.97
C LEU A 71 -7.35 0.96 9.30
N GLU A 72 -8.43 1.74 9.30
CA GLU A 72 -9.19 2.05 10.50
C GLU A 72 -9.76 0.77 11.14
N LEU A 73 -10.40 -0.10 10.35
CA LEU A 73 -11.02 -1.33 10.85
C LEU A 73 -9.99 -2.35 11.38
N VAL A 74 -8.86 -2.52 10.70
CA VAL A 74 -7.79 -3.46 11.10
C VAL A 74 -7.17 -3.08 12.44
N ARG A 75 -7.08 -1.78 12.75
CA ARG A 75 -6.47 -1.29 13.99
C ARG A 75 -7.39 -1.38 15.20
N LEU A 76 -8.70 -1.49 15.00
CA LEU A 76 -9.68 -1.45 16.10
C LEU A 76 -9.42 -2.48 17.20
N PRO A 77 -9.11 -3.76 16.91
CA PRO A 77 -8.79 -4.75 17.93
C PRO A 77 -7.59 -4.35 18.81
N GLU A 78 -6.65 -3.57 18.26
CA GLU A 78 -5.46 -3.13 18.99
C GLU A 78 -5.69 -1.85 19.80
N LEU A 79 -6.67 -1.03 19.40
CA LEU A 79 -6.96 0.26 20.03
C LEU A 79 -8.00 0.17 21.16
N VAL A 80 -8.71 -0.95 21.29
CA VAL A 80 -9.85 -1.06 22.17
C VAL A 80 -9.77 -2.30 23.06
N SER A 81 -9.51 -2.09 24.35
CA SER A 81 -9.49 -3.18 25.35
C SER A 81 -10.88 -3.63 25.80
N ASN A 82 -11.89 -2.76 25.70
CA ASN A 82 -13.24 -3.05 26.16
C ASN A 82 -14.12 -3.52 24.98
N PRO A 83 -14.59 -4.78 24.97
CA PRO A 83 -15.39 -5.33 23.87
C PRO A 83 -16.62 -4.48 23.52
N THR A 84 -17.27 -3.87 24.50
CA THR A 84 -18.43 -3.00 24.31
C THR A 84 -18.06 -1.73 23.54
N ILE A 85 -16.91 -1.11 23.85
CA ILE A 85 -16.41 0.05 23.10
C ILE A 85 -16.07 -0.36 21.66
N GLY A 86 -15.52 -1.57 21.48
CA GLY A 86 -15.21 -2.13 20.16
C GLY A 86 -16.46 -2.28 19.30
N ALA A 87 -17.51 -2.86 19.88
CA ALA A 87 -18.82 -3.00 19.25
C ALA A 87 -19.44 -1.63 18.89
N PHE A 88 -19.35 -0.63 19.78
CA PHE A 88 -19.83 0.72 19.46
C PHE A 88 -19.06 1.35 18.29
N ARG A 89 -17.74 1.13 18.17
CA ARG A 89 -16.96 1.64 17.04
C ARG A 89 -17.30 0.93 15.72
N MET A 90 -17.50 -0.39 15.75
CA MET A 90 -17.94 -1.15 14.56
C MET A 90 -19.33 -0.69 14.11
N LYS A 91 -20.26 -0.54 15.05
CA LYS A 91 -21.60 0.01 14.78
C LYS A 91 -21.54 1.43 14.22
N PHE A 92 -20.70 2.29 14.78
CA PHE A 92 -20.47 3.64 14.25
C PHE A 92 -20.03 3.60 12.79
N TRP A 93 -19.08 2.74 12.42
CA TRP A 93 -18.64 2.61 11.03
C TRP A 93 -19.75 2.09 10.11
N GLN A 94 -20.49 1.06 10.54
CA GLN A 94 -21.63 0.54 9.79
C GLN A 94 -22.68 1.64 9.53
N GLU A 95 -23.11 2.36 10.58
CA GLU A 95 -24.08 3.45 10.45
C GLU A 95 -23.54 4.63 9.62
N SER A 96 -22.26 4.95 9.75
CA SER A 96 -21.63 6.04 8.99
C SER A 96 -21.60 5.75 7.48
N ILE A 97 -21.29 4.50 7.11
CA ILE A 97 -21.36 4.04 5.73
C ILE A 97 -22.81 4.02 5.24
N ASP A 98 -23.74 3.47 6.01
CA ASP A 98 -25.16 3.44 5.63
C ASP A 98 -25.73 4.84 5.38
N ASN A 99 -25.41 5.79 6.27
CA ASN A 99 -25.80 7.19 6.11
C ASN A 99 -25.15 7.84 4.88
N THR A 100 -23.89 7.50 4.57
CA THR A 100 -23.18 7.97 3.38
C THR A 100 -23.86 7.51 2.09
N PHE A 101 -24.24 6.23 2.01
CA PHE A 101 -25.00 5.67 0.88
C PHE A 101 -26.43 6.22 0.80
N ALA A 102 -27.02 6.62 1.93
CA ALA A 102 -28.30 7.32 2.00
C ALA A 102 -28.21 8.83 1.68
N GLY A 103 -27.06 9.30 1.20
CA GLY A 103 -26.85 10.70 0.80
C GLY A 103 -26.68 11.69 1.96
N ARG A 104 -26.44 11.20 3.18
CA ARG A 104 -26.30 11.99 4.42
C ARG A 104 -24.98 11.65 5.13
N PRO A 105 -23.81 11.79 4.48
CA PRO A 105 -22.55 11.38 5.09
C PRO A 105 -22.28 12.16 6.39
N PRO A 106 -21.79 11.51 7.45
CA PRO A 106 -21.28 12.21 8.62
C PRO A 106 -20.02 13.02 8.27
N ARG A 107 -19.60 13.92 9.17
CA ARG A 107 -18.36 14.71 9.03
C ARG A 107 -17.10 13.91 9.36
N GLU A 108 -17.03 12.72 8.80
CA GLU A 108 -15.88 11.83 8.84
C GLU A 108 -15.19 11.90 7.47
N PRO A 109 -13.89 12.24 7.38
CA PRO A 109 -13.17 12.36 6.10
C PRO A 109 -13.41 11.21 5.12
N ILE A 110 -13.39 9.96 5.59
CA ILE A 110 -13.64 8.78 4.74
C ILE A 110 -15.05 8.84 4.14
N CYS A 111 -16.05 9.20 4.93
CA CYS A 111 -17.44 9.29 4.50
C CYS A 111 -17.69 10.46 3.54
N ILE A 112 -17.07 11.62 3.79
CA ILE A 112 -17.15 12.80 2.91
C ILE A 112 -16.61 12.45 1.52
N LEU A 113 -15.42 11.85 1.46
CA LEU A 113 -14.80 11.50 0.19
C LEU A 113 -15.55 10.35 -0.51
N LEU A 114 -16.00 9.34 0.24
CA LEU A 114 -16.83 8.27 -0.30
C LEU A 114 -18.10 8.82 -0.93
N HIS A 115 -18.78 9.75 -0.26
CA HIS A 115 -19.99 10.37 -0.79
C HIS A 115 -19.73 11.04 -2.15
N LYS A 116 -18.63 11.81 -2.28
CA LYS A 116 -18.23 12.40 -3.56
C LYS A 116 -17.95 11.33 -4.63
N CYS A 117 -17.24 10.26 -4.27
CA CYS A 117 -16.96 9.16 -5.19
C CYS A 117 -18.24 8.48 -5.69
N LEU A 118 -19.24 8.30 -4.81
CA LEU A 118 -20.54 7.73 -5.17
C LEU A 118 -21.35 8.66 -6.08
N GLN A 119 -21.31 9.98 -5.87
CA GLN A 119 -21.93 10.95 -6.77
C GLN A 119 -21.28 10.91 -8.16
N ASP A 120 -19.94 10.88 -8.22
CA ASP A 120 -19.21 10.80 -9.47
C ASP A 120 -19.46 9.49 -10.20
N LEU A 121 -19.59 8.38 -9.46
CA LEU A 121 -19.95 7.08 -10.02
C LEU A 121 -21.36 7.09 -10.62
N GLU A 122 -22.33 7.65 -9.91
CA GLU A 122 -23.72 7.74 -10.39
C GLU A 122 -23.83 8.52 -11.69
N ALA A 123 -23.10 9.63 -11.78
CA ALA A 123 -23.07 10.47 -12.97
C ALA A 123 -22.47 9.74 -14.19
N ARG A 124 -21.62 8.73 -13.96
CA ARG A 124 -20.93 7.96 -15.02
C ARG A 124 -21.66 6.68 -15.43
N ASP A 125 -22.19 5.93 -14.46
CA ASP A 125 -22.62 4.53 -14.65
C ASP A 125 -23.97 4.21 -13.97
N GLY A 126 -24.68 5.23 -13.48
CA GLY A 126 -25.97 5.08 -12.82
C GLY A 126 -25.91 4.46 -11.43
N SER A 127 -27.04 3.96 -10.93
CA SER A 127 -27.21 3.59 -9.51
C SER A 127 -26.86 2.13 -9.19
N SER A 128 -26.68 1.24 -10.19
CA SER A 128 -26.44 -0.19 -9.96
C SER A 128 -25.13 -0.44 -9.23
N ALA A 129 -24.03 0.19 -9.67
CA ALA A 129 -22.70 0.02 -9.08
C ALA A 129 -22.64 0.42 -7.60
N LYS A 130 -23.48 1.38 -7.16
CA LYS A 130 -23.55 1.78 -5.74
C LYS A 130 -24.01 0.64 -4.83
N LYS A 131 -24.94 -0.20 -5.29
CA LYS A 131 -25.47 -1.32 -4.49
C LYS A 131 -24.39 -2.36 -4.25
N SER A 132 -23.65 -2.74 -5.29
CA SER A 132 -22.53 -3.67 -5.20
C SER A 132 -21.45 -3.14 -4.25
N ILE A 133 -21.02 -1.88 -4.42
CA ILE A 133 -20.00 -1.28 -3.52
C ILE A 133 -20.50 -1.25 -2.06
N LYS A 134 -21.78 -0.91 -1.83
CA LYS A 134 -22.37 -0.92 -0.48
C LYS A 134 -22.31 -2.31 0.14
N PHE A 135 -22.68 -3.34 -0.62
CA PHE A 135 -22.66 -4.72 -0.17
C PHE A 135 -21.25 -5.13 0.25
N TRP A 136 -20.25 -4.89 -0.61
CA TRP A 136 -18.87 -5.22 -0.34
C TRP A 136 -18.34 -4.50 0.91
N ILE A 137 -18.55 -3.19 1.03
CA ILE A 137 -18.13 -2.45 2.24
C ILE A 137 -18.82 -2.99 3.51
N SER A 138 -20.11 -3.32 3.43
CA SER A 138 -20.85 -3.88 4.56
C SER A 138 -20.36 -5.28 4.94
N ARG A 139 -20.01 -6.12 3.95
CA ARG A 139 -19.40 -7.44 4.17
C ARG A 139 -18.05 -7.30 4.89
N LEU A 140 -17.20 -6.37 4.44
CA LEU A 140 -15.92 -6.08 5.09
C LEU A 140 -16.11 -5.70 6.57
N ILE A 141 -17.00 -4.74 6.87
CA ILE A 141 -17.24 -4.28 8.24
C ILE A 141 -17.75 -5.43 9.12
N LYS A 142 -18.77 -6.17 8.67
CA LYS A 142 -19.32 -7.32 9.40
C LYS A 142 -18.29 -8.41 9.64
N THR A 143 -17.42 -8.67 8.67
CA THR A 143 -16.35 -9.66 8.82
C THR A 143 -15.32 -9.21 9.84
N ARG A 144 -14.89 -7.94 9.79
CA ARG A 144 -13.97 -7.38 10.80
C ARG A 144 -14.58 -7.37 12.20
N GLU A 145 -15.87 -7.07 12.33
CA GLU A 145 -16.62 -7.12 13.59
C GLU A 145 -16.58 -8.53 14.22
N LYS A 146 -16.83 -9.59 13.42
CA LYS A 146 -16.76 -10.98 13.89
C LYS A 146 -15.38 -11.36 14.43
N HIS A 147 -14.32 -10.78 13.88
CA HIS A 147 -12.93 -11.08 14.24
C HIS A 147 -12.31 -10.08 15.24
N MET A 148 -13.11 -9.21 15.86
CA MET A 148 -12.62 -8.21 16.84
C MET A 148 -11.91 -8.79 18.06
N SER A 149 -12.14 -10.08 18.37
CA SER A 149 -11.52 -10.76 19.50
C SER A 149 -10.13 -11.32 19.21
N ASN A 150 -9.62 -11.20 17.98
CA ASN A 150 -8.33 -11.76 17.56
C ASN A 150 -8.15 -13.25 17.89
N ARG A 151 -9.23 -14.03 17.80
CA ARG A 151 -9.15 -15.49 17.93
C ARG A 151 -8.40 -16.09 16.73
N PRO A 152 -7.57 -17.13 16.94
CA PRO A 152 -6.95 -17.88 15.86
C PRO A 152 -7.99 -18.47 14.91
N PHE A 153 -7.57 -18.71 13.67
CA PHE A 153 -8.42 -19.38 12.67
C PHE A 153 -8.44 -20.89 12.96
N ALA A 154 -9.60 -21.52 12.85
CA ALA A 154 -9.71 -22.96 13.14
C ALA A 154 -8.92 -23.81 12.13
N THR A 155 -8.99 -23.40 10.85
CA THR A 155 -8.33 -24.09 9.75
C THR A 155 -7.75 -23.11 8.73
N LEU A 156 -6.86 -23.59 7.88
CA LEU A 156 -6.34 -22.81 6.75
C LEU A 156 -7.49 -22.32 5.85
N SER A 157 -8.51 -23.15 5.62
CA SER A 157 -9.70 -22.77 4.84
C SER A 157 -10.50 -21.62 5.49
N SER A 158 -10.62 -21.59 6.82
CA SER A 158 -11.28 -20.46 7.50
C SER A 158 -10.50 -19.14 7.38
N LEU A 159 -9.16 -19.22 7.27
CA LEU A 159 -8.32 -18.07 6.97
C LEU A 159 -8.50 -17.59 5.51
N GLU A 160 -8.67 -18.50 4.56
CA GLU A 160 -8.98 -18.14 3.16
C GLU A 160 -10.35 -17.47 3.04
N GLU A 161 -11.37 -18.00 3.72
CA GLU A 161 -12.70 -17.40 3.77
C GLU A 161 -12.65 -15.99 4.38
N TYR A 162 -11.85 -15.80 5.43
CA TYR A 162 -11.61 -14.47 5.99
C TYR A 162 -10.93 -13.53 5.00
N ALA A 163 -9.91 -14.01 4.29
CA ALA A 163 -9.18 -13.22 3.31
C ALA A 163 -10.08 -12.83 2.11
N GLU A 164 -10.95 -13.72 1.67
CA GLU A 164 -11.99 -13.45 0.66
C GLU A 164 -12.93 -12.36 1.12
N ASN A 165 -13.49 -12.52 2.32
CA ASN A 165 -14.47 -11.59 2.86
C ASN A 165 -13.88 -10.23 3.27
N THR A 166 -12.55 -10.07 3.27
CA THR A 166 -11.86 -8.82 3.61
C THR A 166 -11.11 -8.22 2.43
N TYR A 167 -10.01 -8.84 2.00
CA TYR A 167 -9.10 -8.28 0.99
C TYR A 167 -9.64 -8.48 -0.44
N SER A 168 -10.24 -9.63 -0.78
CA SER A 168 -10.93 -9.78 -2.08
C SER A 168 -12.12 -8.83 -2.19
N THR A 169 -12.93 -8.73 -1.13
CA THR A 169 -14.03 -7.75 -1.01
C THR A 169 -13.59 -6.31 -1.31
N LEU A 170 -12.40 -5.88 -0.85
CA LEU A 170 -11.87 -4.54 -1.16
C LEU A 170 -11.54 -4.38 -2.65
N MET A 171 -11.02 -5.43 -3.27
CA MET A 171 -10.75 -5.45 -4.72
C MET A 171 -12.06 -5.43 -5.50
N TYR A 172 -13.07 -6.23 -5.13
CA TYR A 172 -14.40 -6.21 -5.76
C TYR A 172 -15.06 -4.84 -5.64
N ALA A 173 -15.01 -4.20 -4.47
CA ALA A 173 -15.53 -2.85 -4.29
C ALA A 173 -14.82 -1.82 -5.18
N THR A 174 -13.51 -1.99 -5.40
CA THR A 174 -12.76 -1.13 -6.31
C THR A 174 -13.11 -1.40 -7.78
N LEU A 175 -13.19 -2.67 -8.18
CA LEU A 175 -13.57 -3.08 -9.54
C LEU A 175 -15.00 -2.65 -9.88
N ALA A 176 -15.94 -2.78 -8.94
CA ALA A 176 -17.32 -2.32 -9.10
C ALA A 176 -17.45 -0.79 -9.26
N SER A 177 -16.39 -0.02 -8.99
CA SER A 177 -16.36 1.42 -9.26
C SER A 177 -15.86 1.77 -10.67
N LEU A 178 -15.32 0.79 -11.39
CA LEU A 178 -14.99 0.86 -12.81
C LEU A 178 -16.21 0.44 -13.63
N PRO A 179 -16.35 0.91 -14.88
CA PRO A 179 -17.35 0.39 -15.83
C PRO A 179 -16.93 -0.99 -16.35
N LEU A 180 -16.67 -1.92 -15.44
CA LEU A 180 -16.13 -3.26 -15.69
C LEU A 180 -17.04 -4.31 -15.07
N LYS A 181 -17.50 -5.26 -15.89
CA LYS A 181 -18.42 -6.34 -15.49
C LYS A 181 -17.87 -7.69 -15.95
N SER A 182 -16.73 -8.08 -15.38
CA SER A 182 -15.95 -9.23 -15.84
C SER A 182 -15.77 -10.28 -14.75
N MET A 183 -16.33 -11.46 -14.98
CA MET A 183 -16.13 -12.63 -14.13
C MET A 183 -14.65 -13.01 -14.04
N HIS A 184 -13.92 -12.90 -15.14
CA HIS A 184 -12.50 -13.22 -15.17
C HIS A 184 -11.67 -12.27 -14.32
N VAL A 185 -11.98 -10.97 -14.31
CA VAL A 185 -11.25 -10.01 -13.48
C VAL A 185 -11.62 -10.16 -12.01
N ASP A 186 -12.89 -10.42 -11.69
CA ASP A 186 -13.31 -10.74 -10.32
C ASP A 186 -12.64 -12.03 -9.82
N HIS A 187 -12.57 -13.06 -10.66
CA HIS A 187 -11.92 -14.31 -10.30
C HIS A 187 -10.40 -14.15 -10.06
N LEU A 188 -9.71 -13.33 -10.88
CA LEU A 188 -8.33 -12.92 -10.60
C LEU A 188 -8.21 -12.16 -9.27
N ALA A 189 -9.15 -11.25 -9.00
CA ALA A 189 -9.18 -10.47 -7.77
C ALA A 189 -9.45 -11.34 -6.53
N SER A 190 -10.23 -12.42 -6.64
CA SER A 190 -10.43 -13.39 -5.55
C SER A 190 -9.11 -14.02 -5.12
N HIS A 191 -8.35 -14.59 -6.06
CA HIS A 191 -7.07 -15.21 -5.73
C HIS A 191 -6.06 -14.20 -5.18
N ILE A 192 -5.96 -13.02 -5.79
CA ILE A 192 -5.04 -11.98 -5.32
C ILE A 192 -5.47 -11.48 -3.93
N GLY A 193 -6.75 -11.26 -3.71
CA GLY A 193 -7.30 -10.82 -2.43
C GLY A 193 -7.07 -11.85 -1.32
N LYS A 194 -7.31 -13.14 -1.58
CA LYS A 194 -6.98 -14.23 -0.66
C LYS A 194 -5.50 -14.25 -0.30
N ALA A 195 -4.61 -14.18 -1.30
CA ALA A 195 -3.17 -14.09 -1.08
C ALA A 195 -2.77 -12.87 -0.23
N CYS A 196 -3.36 -11.70 -0.50
CA CYS A 196 -3.13 -10.47 0.27
C CYS A 196 -3.58 -10.61 1.73
N GLY A 197 -4.75 -11.19 1.97
CA GLY A 197 -5.27 -11.39 3.33
C GLY A 197 -4.43 -12.35 4.15
N ILE A 198 -4.05 -13.49 3.57
CA ILE A 198 -3.13 -14.45 4.22
C ILE A 198 -1.78 -13.77 4.50
N THR A 199 -1.25 -13.04 3.52
CA THR A 199 0.02 -12.30 3.70
C THR A 199 -0.05 -11.25 4.80
N ALA A 200 -1.20 -10.58 4.95
CA ALA A 200 -1.40 -9.60 6.03
C ALA A 200 -1.38 -10.26 7.41
N ILE A 201 -1.93 -11.47 7.54
CA ILE A 201 -1.86 -12.27 8.78
C ILE A 201 -0.41 -12.65 9.09
N LEU A 202 0.34 -13.15 8.11
CA LEU A 202 1.77 -13.48 8.28
C LEU A 202 2.60 -12.25 8.69
N ARG A 203 2.38 -11.12 8.03
CA ARG A 203 3.04 -9.83 8.35
C ARG A 203 2.67 -9.32 9.75
N GLY A 204 1.48 -9.66 10.24
CA GLY A 204 1.00 -9.27 11.56
C GLY A 204 1.66 -10.02 12.72
N ILE A 205 2.26 -11.19 12.50
CA ILE A 205 2.79 -12.06 13.57
C ILE A 205 3.73 -11.30 14.52
N PRO A 206 4.78 -10.59 14.06
CA PRO A 206 5.71 -9.93 14.97
C PRO A 206 5.06 -8.81 15.79
N VAL A 207 4.02 -8.18 15.25
CA VAL A 207 3.31 -7.08 15.90
C VAL A 207 2.32 -7.62 16.93
N LEU A 208 1.58 -8.68 16.58
CA LEU A 208 0.54 -9.23 17.41
C LEU A 208 1.08 -10.11 18.56
N ALA A 209 2.17 -10.84 18.31
CA ALA A 209 2.81 -11.69 19.32
C ALA A 209 3.71 -10.92 20.29
N ALA A 210 4.18 -9.72 19.93
CA ALA A 210 5.02 -8.91 20.81
C ALA A 210 4.25 -8.45 22.06
N PRO A 211 4.86 -8.48 23.27
CA PRO A 211 4.25 -7.93 24.46
C PRO A 211 4.02 -6.41 24.27
N PRO A 212 2.83 -5.88 24.58
CA PRO A 212 2.61 -4.45 24.46
C PRO A 212 3.46 -3.69 25.49
N PRO A 213 3.99 -2.51 25.15
CA PRO A 213 4.67 -1.67 26.14
C PRO A 213 3.70 -1.28 27.26
N PRO A 214 4.17 -1.19 28.52
CA PRO A 214 3.35 -0.71 29.63
C PRO A 214 2.88 0.73 29.36
N VAL A 215 1.63 1.02 29.70
CA VAL A 215 1.05 2.35 29.50
C VAL A 215 1.35 3.20 30.73
N ASN A 216 2.06 4.30 30.54
CA ASN A 216 2.26 5.29 31.60
C ASN A 216 0.97 6.09 31.79
N THR A 217 0.31 5.87 32.92
CA THR A 217 -0.83 6.69 33.37
C THR A 217 -0.38 7.67 34.45
N PRO A 218 -1.13 8.77 34.70
CA PRO A 218 -0.85 9.67 35.82
C PRO A 218 -0.79 8.96 37.19
N SER A 219 -1.39 7.77 37.29
CA SER A 219 -1.46 6.92 38.48
C SER A 219 -0.36 5.85 38.56
N GLY A 220 0.57 5.79 37.59
CA GLY A 220 1.59 4.75 37.48
C GLY A 220 1.50 3.94 36.17
N GLN A 221 2.26 2.85 36.07
CA GLN A 221 2.19 1.93 34.93
C GLN A 221 0.90 1.10 35.00
N ALA A 222 0.04 1.26 34.00
CA ALA A 222 -1.13 0.41 33.83
C ALA A 222 -0.77 -0.86 33.04
N PRO A 223 -1.48 -1.98 33.29
CA PRO A 223 -1.31 -3.20 32.53
C PRO A 223 -1.54 -2.94 31.02
N PRO A 224 -0.91 -3.76 30.16
CA PRO A 224 -0.99 -3.60 28.71
C PRO A 224 -2.45 -3.60 28.21
N VAL A 225 -2.68 -2.80 27.17
CA VAL A 225 -4.01 -2.52 26.59
C VAL A 225 -4.60 -3.75 25.89
N ARG A 226 -3.77 -4.72 25.49
CA ARG A 226 -4.21 -5.93 24.77
C ARG A 226 -3.41 -7.16 25.17
N GLU A 227 -4.01 -8.32 25.00
CA GLU A 227 -3.32 -9.60 25.08
C GLU A 227 -2.55 -9.87 23.76
N PRO A 228 -1.38 -10.51 23.82
CA PRO A 228 -0.71 -11.03 22.63
C PRO A 228 -1.63 -12.00 21.87
N ALA A 229 -1.52 -12.03 20.55
CA ALA A 229 -2.34 -12.89 19.72
C ALA A 229 -1.52 -13.52 18.59
N ILE A 230 -1.91 -14.73 18.18
CA ILE A 230 -1.40 -15.41 17.00
C ILE A 230 -2.62 -15.75 16.14
N LEU A 231 -2.62 -15.25 14.92
CA LEU A 231 -3.72 -15.46 13.98
C LEU A 231 -3.36 -16.53 12.94
N LEU A 232 -2.44 -17.44 13.26
CA LEU A 232 -2.19 -18.59 12.41
C LEU A 232 -3.33 -19.61 12.54
N PRO A 233 -3.59 -20.42 11.50
CA PRO A 233 -4.52 -21.53 11.60
C PRO A 233 -4.09 -22.57 12.64
N LEU A 234 -5.06 -23.02 13.46
CA LEU A 234 -4.82 -23.99 14.52
C LEU A 234 -4.39 -25.36 13.99
N ASP A 235 -4.89 -25.77 12.82
CA ASP A 235 -4.47 -27.00 12.14
C ASP A 235 -2.98 -26.95 11.74
N ALA A 236 -2.54 -25.86 11.11
CA ALA A 236 -1.14 -25.66 10.73
C ALA A 236 -0.21 -25.58 11.95
N MET A 237 -0.66 -24.90 13.01
CA MET A 237 0.08 -24.84 14.28
C MET A 237 0.19 -26.21 14.94
N ALA A 238 -0.89 -26.99 14.96
CA ALA A 238 -0.91 -28.32 15.56
C ALA A 238 -0.01 -29.30 14.81
N GLU A 239 -0.06 -29.28 13.47
CA GLU A 239 0.79 -30.14 12.62
C GLU A 239 2.28 -29.83 12.82
N ALA A 240 2.64 -28.55 12.93
CA ALA A 240 4.01 -28.13 13.18
C ALA A 240 4.43 -28.20 14.67
N GLY A 241 3.52 -28.57 15.59
CA GLY A 241 3.81 -28.68 17.02
C GLY A 241 3.99 -27.34 17.75
N VAL A 242 3.44 -26.25 17.22
CA VAL A 242 3.54 -24.90 17.76
C VAL A 242 2.68 -24.75 19.01
N LYS A 243 3.24 -24.15 20.07
CA LYS A 243 2.48 -23.69 21.24
C LYS A 243 2.50 -22.17 21.30
N GLU A 244 1.32 -21.56 21.43
CA GLU A 244 1.16 -20.10 21.47
C GLU A 244 2.06 -19.43 22.53
N GLU A 245 2.06 -19.98 23.73
CA GLU A 245 2.87 -19.44 24.84
C GLU A 245 4.38 -19.45 24.56
N GLU A 246 4.87 -20.45 23.81
CA GLU A 246 6.28 -20.51 23.42
C GLU A 246 6.62 -19.42 22.40
N VAL A 247 5.71 -19.11 21.48
CA VAL A 247 5.86 -17.98 20.54
C VAL A 247 5.85 -16.65 21.28
N PHE A 248 4.98 -16.45 22.28
CA PHE A 248 4.96 -15.21 23.06
C PHE A 248 6.24 -14.99 23.88
N ARG A 249 6.84 -16.08 24.40
CA ARG A 249 8.05 -16.00 25.23
C ARG A 249 9.34 -15.98 24.43
N GLN A 250 9.42 -16.77 23.37
CA GLN A 250 10.66 -17.07 22.65
C GLN A 250 10.69 -16.40 21.26
N GLY A 251 9.56 -15.86 20.80
CA GLY A 251 9.41 -15.20 19.51
C GLY A 251 9.86 -16.11 18.37
N PRO A 252 10.86 -15.70 17.58
CA PRO A 252 11.34 -16.50 16.44
C PRO A 252 11.97 -17.84 16.84
N ASN A 253 12.31 -18.07 18.10
CA ASN A 253 12.92 -19.34 18.53
C ASN A 253 11.91 -20.39 18.99
N ALA A 254 10.61 -20.08 18.91
CA ALA A 254 9.57 -21.02 19.29
C ALA A 254 9.55 -22.24 18.34
N PRO A 255 9.60 -23.48 18.86
CA PRO A 255 9.61 -24.68 18.04
C PRO A 255 8.41 -24.75 17.08
N GLY A 256 8.68 -25.12 15.82
CA GLY A 256 7.66 -25.32 14.78
C GLY A 256 7.08 -24.05 14.16
N LEU A 257 7.41 -22.85 14.68
CA LEU A 257 6.77 -21.62 14.21
C LEU A 257 7.04 -21.35 12.73
N GLN A 258 8.29 -21.51 12.29
CA GLN A 258 8.70 -21.34 10.90
C GLN A 258 8.01 -22.34 9.98
N ASP A 259 7.82 -23.59 10.43
CA ASP A 259 7.14 -24.63 9.66
C ASP A 259 5.64 -24.29 9.49
N ALA A 260 4.97 -23.84 10.56
CA ALA A 260 3.59 -23.36 10.47
C ALA A 260 3.46 -22.12 9.55
N VAL A 261 4.41 -21.18 9.65
CA VAL A 261 4.47 -20.01 8.76
C VAL A 261 4.72 -20.42 7.31
N PHE A 262 5.57 -21.41 7.06
CA PHE A 262 5.85 -21.97 5.75
C PHE A 262 4.58 -22.56 5.11
N GLN A 263 3.82 -23.37 5.85
CA GLN A 263 2.57 -23.95 5.37
C GLN A 263 1.56 -22.86 4.95
N VAL A 264 1.36 -21.85 5.80
CA VAL A 264 0.43 -20.75 5.52
C VAL A 264 0.92 -19.86 4.39
N ALA A 265 2.23 -19.59 4.31
CA ALA A 265 2.86 -18.83 3.23
C ALA A 265 2.75 -19.55 1.89
N THR A 266 2.88 -20.88 1.89
CA THR A 266 2.68 -21.72 0.70
C THR A 266 1.29 -21.50 0.13
N ARG A 267 0.25 -21.50 0.98
CA ARG A 267 -1.12 -21.26 0.51
C ARG A 267 -1.33 -19.88 -0.11
N ALA A 268 -0.75 -18.84 0.48
CA ALA A 268 -0.78 -17.50 -0.11
C ALA A 268 -0.08 -17.48 -1.49
N ASN A 269 1.05 -18.17 -1.63
CA ASN A 269 1.79 -18.26 -2.88
C ASN A 269 1.05 -19.09 -3.94
N ASP A 270 0.36 -20.16 -3.56
CA ASP A 270 -0.47 -20.95 -4.47
C ASP A 270 -1.51 -20.08 -5.17
N HIS A 271 -2.23 -19.24 -4.42
CA HIS A 271 -3.16 -18.29 -5.02
C HIS A 271 -2.50 -17.31 -6.00
N LEU A 272 -1.28 -16.83 -5.71
CA LEU A 272 -0.55 -15.98 -6.64
C LEU A 272 -0.10 -16.75 -7.90
N ILE A 273 0.26 -18.02 -7.78
CA ILE A 273 0.59 -18.89 -8.91
C ILE A 273 -0.66 -19.11 -9.77
N THR A 274 -1.78 -19.49 -9.14
CA THR A 274 -3.07 -19.66 -9.82
C THR A 274 -3.50 -18.40 -10.56
N ALA A 275 -3.44 -17.23 -9.92
CA ALA A 275 -3.76 -15.96 -10.56
C ALA A 275 -2.84 -15.66 -11.78
N ARG A 276 -1.55 -16.00 -11.70
CA ARG A 276 -0.61 -15.80 -12.82
C ARG A 276 -0.90 -16.76 -13.98
N GLU A 277 -1.16 -18.03 -13.70
CA GLU A 277 -1.48 -19.01 -14.74
C GLU A 277 -2.82 -18.69 -15.39
N MET A 278 -3.84 -18.35 -14.59
CA MET A 278 -5.13 -17.87 -15.07
C MET A 278 -4.97 -16.63 -15.97
N LEU A 279 -4.19 -15.62 -15.53
CA LEU A 279 -3.92 -14.43 -16.34
C LEU A 279 -3.22 -14.76 -17.67
N LYS A 280 -2.33 -15.76 -17.67
CA LYS A 280 -1.63 -16.23 -18.87
C LYS A 280 -2.58 -16.92 -19.84
N ARG A 281 -3.44 -17.83 -19.35
CA ARG A 281 -4.48 -18.52 -20.15
C ARG A 281 -5.47 -17.52 -20.76
N LEU A 282 -6.01 -16.61 -19.95
CA LEU A 282 -6.95 -15.59 -20.43
C LEU A 282 -6.31 -14.66 -21.48
N LYS A 283 -5.01 -14.36 -21.36
CA LYS A 283 -4.27 -13.61 -22.38
C LYS A 283 -4.08 -14.38 -23.69
N ALA A 284 -4.08 -15.70 -23.64
CA ALA A 284 -4.05 -16.58 -24.81
C ALA A 284 -5.45 -16.82 -25.42
N GLY A 285 -6.51 -16.29 -24.79
CA GLY A 285 -7.89 -16.55 -25.21
C GLY A 285 -8.45 -17.90 -24.74
N GLU A 286 -7.79 -18.53 -23.78
CA GLU A 286 -8.21 -19.79 -23.17
C GLU A 286 -9.13 -19.54 -21.95
N ASP A 287 -9.78 -20.61 -21.46
CA ASP A 287 -10.55 -20.59 -20.23
C ASP A 287 -9.64 -20.37 -18.99
N PRO A 288 -10.18 -19.90 -17.84
CA PRO A 288 -9.38 -19.58 -16.66
C PRO A 288 -8.66 -20.77 -16.00
N GLY A 289 -8.95 -22.02 -16.41
CA GLY A 289 -8.33 -23.24 -15.90
C GLY A 289 -9.12 -23.93 -14.79
N HIS A 290 -10.04 -23.21 -14.14
CA HIS A 290 -11.02 -23.76 -13.20
C HIS A 290 -12.21 -22.81 -13.02
N GLU A 291 -13.29 -23.31 -12.44
CA GLU A 291 -14.49 -22.52 -12.16
C GLU A 291 -14.24 -21.49 -11.06
N PHE A 292 -15.00 -20.39 -11.13
CA PHE A 292 -14.98 -19.36 -10.10
C PHE A 292 -15.98 -19.70 -8.99
N GLU A 293 -15.47 -20.14 -7.84
CA GLU A 293 -16.28 -20.61 -6.71
C GLU A 293 -17.25 -19.55 -6.14
N HIS A 294 -16.97 -18.25 -6.35
CA HIS A 294 -17.79 -17.14 -5.87
C HIS A 294 -18.70 -16.51 -6.95
N GLN A 295 -18.76 -17.09 -8.16
CA GLN A 295 -19.57 -16.57 -9.27
C GLN A 295 -21.06 -16.42 -8.93
N GLY A 296 -21.59 -17.27 -8.05
CA GLY A 296 -23.00 -17.27 -7.62
C GLY A 296 -23.35 -16.25 -6.54
N GLU A 297 -22.39 -15.47 -6.03
CA GLU A 297 -22.67 -14.48 -5.00
C GLU A 297 -23.39 -13.26 -5.60
N GLY A 298 -24.54 -12.88 -5.01
CA GLY A 298 -25.56 -12.05 -5.64
C GLY A 298 -25.21 -10.60 -6.02
N GLU A 299 -23.97 -10.17 -5.84
CA GLU A 299 -23.52 -8.81 -6.14
C GLU A 299 -22.35 -8.75 -7.14
N HIS A 300 -22.04 -9.89 -7.77
CA HIS A 300 -21.28 -9.92 -9.02
C HIS A 300 -22.24 -9.69 -10.20
N PHE A 301 -21.94 -8.69 -11.03
CA PHE A 301 -22.74 -8.36 -12.20
C PHE A 301 -21.88 -8.48 -13.46
N TYR A 302 -22.29 -9.32 -14.40
CA TYR A 302 -21.56 -9.60 -15.64
C TYR A 302 -22.37 -9.13 -16.87
N GLY A 303 -21.69 -8.58 -17.87
CA GLY A 303 -22.30 -8.19 -19.15
C GLY A 303 -22.33 -9.34 -20.17
N GLU A 304 -23.20 -9.25 -21.18
CA GLU A 304 -23.18 -10.16 -22.33
C GLU A 304 -22.12 -9.70 -23.36
N GLY A 305 -21.20 -10.59 -23.71
CA GLY A 305 -20.07 -10.32 -24.62
C GLY A 305 -18.81 -9.85 -23.88
N SER A 306 -17.74 -10.65 -23.91
CA SER A 306 -16.50 -10.35 -23.20
C SER A 306 -15.36 -10.06 -24.18
N ASP A 307 -14.81 -8.84 -24.09
CA ASP A 307 -13.45 -8.56 -24.55
C ASP A 307 -12.53 -8.73 -23.34
N THR A 308 -12.23 -9.99 -23.02
CA THR A 308 -11.45 -10.38 -21.84
C THR A 308 -10.11 -9.64 -21.76
N LEU A 309 -9.46 -9.37 -22.89
CA LEU A 309 -8.18 -8.66 -22.93
C LEU A 309 -8.34 -7.19 -22.55
N ASN A 310 -9.38 -6.52 -23.04
CA ASN A 310 -9.67 -5.14 -22.68
C ASN A 310 -10.12 -5.05 -21.21
N GLU A 311 -10.95 -5.97 -20.75
CA GLU A 311 -11.38 -6.07 -19.35
C GLU A 311 -10.19 -6.22 -18.39
N ILE A 312 -9.26 -7.13 -18.70
CA ILE A 312 -8.01 -7.29 -17.94
C ILE A 312 -7.21 -5.98 -17.94
N ARG A 313 -7.07 -5.30 -19.08
CA ARG A 313 -6.35 -4.02 -19.16
C ARG A 313 -6.98 -2.94 -18.29
N GLN A 314 -8.31 -2.87 -18.26
CA GLN A 314 -9.05 -1.90 -17.44
C GLN A 314 -8.91 -2.18 -15.94
N GLY A 315 -8.99 -3.45 -15.53
CA GLY A 315 -8.84 -3.88 -14.14
C GLY A 315 -7.40 -4.00 -13.65
N PHE A 316 -6.41 -3.97 -14.55
CA PHE A 316 -5.01 -4.32 -14.23
C PHE A 316 -4.42 -3.52 -13.07
N GLY A 317 -4.75 -2.23 -12.96
CA GLY A 317 -4.29 -1.37 -11.87
C GLY A 317 -4.69 -1.86 -10.48
N VAL A 318 -5.87 -2.48 -10.36
CA VAL A 318 -6.35 -3.10 -9.11
C VAL A 318 -5.62 -4.43 -8.84
N LEU A 319 -5.33 -5.20 -9.89
CA LEU A 319 -4.59 -6.48 -9.77
C LEU A 319 -3.13 -6.29 -9.31
N LEU A 320 -2.59 -5.08 -9.32
CA LEU A 320 -1.25 -4.78 -8.78
C LEU A 320 -1.15 -4.97 -7.25
N GLU A 321 -2.28 -5.13 -6.54
CA GLU A 321 -2.32 -5.59 -5.13
C GLU A 321 -1.55 -6.91 -4.93
N ALA A 322 -1.36 -7.73 -5.97
CA ALA A 322 -0.53 -8.92 -5.90
C ALA A 322 0.96 -8.65 -5.63
N ILE A 323 1.47 -7.47 -6.01
CA ILE A 323 2.91 -7.17 -5.98
C ILE A 323 3.45 -7.10 -4.54
N PRO A 324 2.88 -6.32 -3.62
CA PRO A 324 3.36 -6.27 -2.23
C PRO A 324 3.33 -7.62 -1.53
N SER A 325 2.29 -8.42 -1.81
CA SER A 325 2.12 -9.75 -1.24
C SER A 325 3.20 -10.71 -1.75
N ALA A 326 3.41 -10.76 -3.07
CA ALA A 326 4.49 -11.54 -3.68
C ALA A 326 5.87 -11.13 -3.14
N GLN A 327 6.11 -9.82 -3.01
CA GLN A 327 7.39 -9.31 -2.50
C GLN A 327 7.61 -9.68 -1.03
N TYR A 328 6.58 -9.63 -0.20
CA TYR A 328 6.68 -10.03 1.20
C TYR A 328 6.97 -11.53 1.33
N LEU A 329 6.22 -12.38 0.61
CA LEU A 329 6.43 -13.83 0.62
C LEU A 329 7.85 -14.22 0.19
N GLN A 330 8.37 -13.56 -0.85
CA GLN A 330 9.77 -13.76 -1.27
C GLN A 330 10.78 -13.38 -0.18
N ARG A 331 10.55 -12.29 0.57
CA ARG A 331 11.43 -11.91 1.68
C ARG A 331 11.28 -12.83 2.88
N LEU A 332 10.08 -13.37 3.08
CA LEU A 332 9.80 -14.35 4.14
C LEU A 332 10.52 -15.67 3.85
N GLU A 333 10.49 -16.15 2.60
CA GLU A 333 11.29 -17.29 2.13
C GLU A 333 12.80 -17.06 2.33
N GLN A 334 13.31 -15.88 1.93
CA GLN A 334 14.72 -15.51 2.15
C GLN A 334 15.11 -15.43 3.62
N ALA A 335 14.14 -15.25 4.50
CA ALA A 335 14.30 -15.22 5.95
C ALA A 335 14.02 -16.58 6.60
N ASP A 336 14.01 -17.67 5.81
CA ASP A 336 13.72 -19.03 6.28
C ASP A 336 12.40 -19.10 7.05
N PHE A 337 11.38 -18.45 6.48
CA PHE A 337 10.03 -18.34 7.03
C PHE A 337 9.96 -17.75 8.44
N ASN A 338 11.00 -17.04 8.88
CA ASN A 338 10.99 -16.29 10.13
C ASN A 338 10.31 -14.92 9.94
N PRO A 339 9.07 -14.71 10.42
CA PRO A 339 8.36 -13.44 10.19
C PRO A 339 9.00 -12.25 10.92
N PHE A 340 9.79 -12.49 11.98
CA PHE A 340 10.47 -11.45 12.76
C PHE A 340 11.72 -10.89 12.05
N ALA A 341 12.28 -11.63 11.10
CA ALA A 341 13.46 -11.22 10.35
C ALA A 341 13.12 -10.40 9.08
N VAL A 342 11.85 -10.36 8.67
CA VAL A 342 11.41 -9.66 7.46
C VAL A 342 11.35 -8.15 7.70
N LYS A 343 12.31 -7.42 7.12
CA LYS A 343 12.30 -5.94 7.16
C LYS A 343 11.27 -5.38 6.17
N THR A 344 10.43 -4.46 6.65
CA THR A 344 9.57 -3.64 5.78
C THR A 344 10.43 -2.74 4.89
N ALA A 345 9.95 -2.44 3.67
CA ALA A 345 10.73 -1.66 2.70
C ALA A 345 11.09 -0.24 3.20
N ASP A 346 10.31 0.30 4.14
CA ASP A 346 10.53 1.60 4.79
C ASP A 346 11.62 1.57 5.88
N ALA A 347 11.96 0.38 6.40
CA ALA A 347 13.01 0.23 7.40
C ALA A 347 14.42 0.19 6.79
N VAL A 348 14.54 0.09 5.46
CA VAL A 348 15.82 0.28 4.77
C VAL A 348 15.97 1.77 4.53
N ALA A 349 16.88 2.45 5.24
CA ALA A 349 17.21 3.85 4.98
C ALA A 349 17.68 4.00 3.53
N LYS A 350 16.75 4.40 2.64
CA LYS A 350 17.04 4.69 1.24
C LYS A 350 17.53 6.12 1.14
N MET A 351 18.66 6.30 0.48
CA MET A 351 19.21 7.63 0.22
C MET A 351 18.97 7.96 -1.25
N LEU A 352 18.68 9.23 -1.52
CA LEU A 352 18.53 9.72 -2.87
C LEU A 352 19.91 10.02 -3.45
N TYR A 353 20.19 9.46 -4.62
CA TYR A 353 21.42 9.69 -5.35
C TYR A 353 21.13 10.26 -6.73
N GLU A 354 22.04 11.11 -7.19
CA GLU A 354 22.12 11.55 -8.57
C GLU A 354 23.45 11.08 -9.16
N LEU A 355 23.36 10.29 -10.22
CA LEU A 355 24.47 9.86 -11.05
C LEU A 355 24.55 10.79 -12.26
N ILE A 356 25.73 11.36 -12.48
CA ILE A 356 26.11 12.00 -13.74
C ILE A 356 27.16 11.11 -14.40
N ALA A 357 26.79 10.48 -15.51
CA ALA A 357 27.65 9.59 -16.26
C ALA A 357 28.13 10.27 -17.55
N ILE A 358 29.43 10.14 -17.82
CA ILE A 358 30.10 10.62 -19.02
C ILE A 358 30.62 9.38 -19.75
N VAL A 359 29.96 9.03 -20.85
CA VAL A 359 30.27 7.85 -21.67
C VAL A 359 31.04 8.29 -22.91
N ARG A 360 31.84 7.39 -23.48
CA ARG A 360 32.42 7.60 -24.80
C ARG A 360 31.34 8.00 -25.82
N PRO A 361 31.55 9.07 -26.60
CA PRO A 361 30.65 9.42 -27.70
C PRO A 361 30.83 8.42 -28.85
N GLY A 362 29.74 8.07 -29.54
CA GLY A 362 29.79 7.22 -30.73
C GLY A 362 28.48 6.49 -31.01
N SER A 363 27.86 5.91 -29.98
CA SER A 363 26.60 5.17 -30.12
C SER A 363 25.65 5.45 -28.96
N LEU A 364 24.44 5.91 -29.29
CA LEU A 364 23.37 6.08 -28.30
C LEU A 364 22.93 4.74 -27.70
N LEU A 365 23.12 3.63 -28.43
CA LEU A 365 22.80 2.29 -27.95
C LEU A 365 23.67 1.93 -26.73
N GLU A 366 24.98 2.23 -26.79
CA GLU A 366 25.90 1.98 -25.67
C GLU A 366 25.49 2.77 -24.42
N VAL A 367 25.12 4.04 -24.60
CA VAL A 367 24.62 4.88 -23.50
C VAL A 367 23.36 4.28 -22.88
N LYS A 368 22.44 3.79 -23.73
CA LYS A 368 21.20 3.15 -23.30
C LYS A 368 21.48 1.85 -22.53
N GLU A 369 22.39 1.01 -23.00
CA GLU A 369 22.77 -0.24 -22.33
C GLU A 369 23.36 0.00 -20.94
N ILE A 370 24.25 1.00 -20.80
CA ILE A 370 24.83 1.35 -19.50
C ILE A 370 23.75 1.86 -18.55
N ALA A 371 22.87 2.75 -19.03
CA ALA A 371 21.75 3.25 -18.24
C ALA A 371 20.77 2.12 -17.85
N GLN A 372 20.50 1.18 -18.76
CA GLN A 372 19.65 0.02 -18.47
C GLN A 372 20.29 -0.92 -17.45
N THR A 373 21.60 -1.17 -17.53
CA THR A 373 22.36 -2.00 -16.58
C THR A 373 22.28 -1.41 -15.18
N VAL A 374 22.59 -0.12 -15.03
CA VAL A 374 22.54 0.58 -13.73
C VAL A 374 21.11 0.67 -13.20
N GLY A 375 20.15 1.05 -14.05
CA GLY A 375 18.74 1.15 -13.66
C GLY A 375 18.18 -0.20 -13.21
N SER A 376 18.51 -1.27 -13.94
CA SER A 376 18.12 -2.63 -13.57
C SER A 376 18.75 -3.08 -12.26
N LEU A 377 20.03 -2.75 -12.02
CA LEU A 377 20.69 -3.06 -10.75
C LEU A 377 20.00 -2.38 -9.56
N VAL A 378 19.63 -1.11 -9.72
CA VAL A 378 18.87 -0.36 -8.70
C VAL A 378 17.52 -1.02 -8.44
N LEU A 379 16.74 -1.28 -9.49
CA LEU A 379 15.39 -1.84 -9.37
C LEU A 379 15.39 -3.26 -8.79
N LYS A 380 16.29 -4.13 -9.25
CA LYS A 380 16.41 -5.52 -8.76
C LYS A 380 16.78 -5.59 -7.28
N ASN A 381 17.47 -4.59 -6.76
CA ASN A 381 17.87 -4.52 -5.36
C ASN A 381 16.99 -3.59 -4.51
N GLY A 382 15.73 -3.38 -4.92
CA GLY A 382 14.72 -2.66 -4.14
C GLY A 382 14.88 -1.14 -4.09
N GLY A 383 15.75 -0.58 -4.94
CA GLY A 383 15.81 0.85 -5.20
C GLY A 383 14.75 1.31 -6.20
N VAL A 384 14.57 2.63 -6.33
CA VAL A 384 13.59 3.25 -7.23
C VAL A 384 14.32 4.23 -8.13
N VAL A 385 14.16 4.10 -9.46
CA VAL A 385 14.67 5.12 -10.40
C VAL A 385 13.61 6.21 -10.55
N ARG A 386 13.94 7.43 -10.13
CA ARG A 386 13.04 8.60 -10.18
C ARG A 386 13.02 9.28 -11.54
N GLY A 387 14.09 9.15 -12.32
CA GLY A 387 14.16 9.70 -13.65
C GLY A 387 15.53 9.54 -14.29
N LEU A 388 15.52 9.61 -15.62
CA LEU A 388 16.70 9.54 -16.47
C LEU A 388 16.60 10.70 -17.47
N ALA A 389 17.68 11.45 -17.64
CA ALA A 389 17.79 12.52 -18.61
C ALA A 389 19.04 12.31 -19.47
N ASN A 390 18.85 12.26 -20.79
CA ASN A 390 19.94 12.27 -21.74
C ASN A 390 20.28 13.73 -22.07
N TRP A 391 21.51 14.16 -21.79
CA TRP A 391 21.95 15.52 -22.06
C TRP A 391 22.63 15.65 -23.42
N GLY A 392 23.15 14.56 -23.98
CA GLY A 392 23.83 14.54 -25.27
C GLY A 392 25.35 14.70 -25.16
N VAL A 393 26.00 14.98 -26.28
CA VAL A 393 27.46 15.04 -26.38
C VAL A 393 27.96 16.46 -26.18
N PHE A 394 28.90 16.64 -25.25
CA PHE A 394 29.55 17.93 -24.98
C PHE A 394 31.06 17.76 -24.86
N SER A 395 31.79 18.87 -25.02
CA SER A 395 33.22 18.94 -24.73
C SER A 395 33.48 18.75 -23.24
N LEU A 396 34.51 17.98 -22.91
CA LEU A 396 34.95 17.78 -21.54
C LEU A 396 35.68 19.06 -21.05
N PRO A 397 35.54 19.46 -19.77
CA PRO A 397 36.22 20.65 -19.23
C PRO A 397 37.74 20.61 -19.38
N LYS A 398 38.31 19.40 -19.41
CA LYS A 398 39.70 19.12 -19.77
C LYS A 398 39.77 17.78 -20.49
N PRO A 399 40.74 17.56 -21.39
CA PRO A 399 40.93 16.24 -21.99
C PRO A 399 41.21 15.18 -20.92
N ILE A 400 40.55 14.02 -21.04
CA ILE A 400 40.66 12.90 -20.09
C ILE A 400 41.24 11.70 -20.84
N SER A 401 42.34 11.13 -20.34
CA SER A 401 42.90 9.87 -20.86
C SER A 401 42.42 8.70 -20.00
N VAL A 402 41.57 7.84 -20.57
CA VAL A 402 41.00 6.65 -19.91
C VAL A 402 40.99 5.52 -20.93
N HIS A 403 41.27 4.29 -20.49
CA HIS A 403 41.39 3.11 -21.37
C HIS A 403 42.31 3.32 -22.58
N GLN A 404 43.49 3.92 -22.35
CA GLN A 404 44.51 4.22 -23.37
C GLN A 404 44.07 5.17 -24.49
N MET A 405 42.92 5.85 -24.33
CA MET A 405 42.40 6.78 -25.33
C MET A 405 42.18 8.15 -24.71
N LYS A 406 42.53 9.21 -25.46
CA LYS A 406 42.33 10.59 -25.04
C LYS A 406 40.98 11.08 -25.53
N HIS A 407 40.12 11.47 -24.60
CA HIS A 407 38.79 11.99 -24.88
C HIS A 407 38.76 13.50 -24.71
N THR A 408 38.15 14.19 -25.67
CA THR A 408 37.85 15.63 -25.62
C THR A 408 36.36 15.89 -25.54
N HIS A 409 35.54 14.90 -25.87
CA HIS A 409 34.07 14.95 -25.81
C HIS A 409 33.54 13.72 -25.07
N GLY A 410 32.39 13.87 -24.43
CA GLY A 410 31.69 12.81 -23.73
C GLY A 410 30.18 12.92 -23.94
N HIS A 411 29.49 11.78 -23.94
CA HIS A 411 28.04 11.71 -23.93
C HIS A 411 27.55 11.71 -22.47
N TYR A 412 26.76 12.71 -22.10
CA TYR A 412 26.28 12.92 -20.75
C TYR A 412 24.87 12.35 -20.58
N PHE A 413 24.67 11.57 -19.53
CA PHE A 413 23.35 11.26 -19.02
C PHE A 413 23.30 11.35 -17.50
N VAL A 414 22.11 11.64 -16.99
CA VAL A 414 21.85 11.77 -15.56
C VAL A 414 20.75 10.82 -15.15
N MET A 415 20.98 10.08 -14.07
CA MET A 415 19.99 9.21 -13.45
C MET A 415 19.83 9.58 -11.98
N ARG A 416 18.59 9.79 -11.56
CA ARG A 416 18.26 10.03 -10.16
C ARG A 416 17.52 8.82 -9.59
N TYR A 417 17.95 8.30 -8.45
CA TYR A 417 17.38 7.09 -7.86
C TYR A 417 17.50 7.05 -6.33
N ASP A 418 16.53 6.40 -5.68
CA ASP A 418 16.61 6.00 -4.27
C ASP A 418 17.20 4.61 -4.15
N ALA A 419 18.21 4.44 -3.30
CA ALA A 419 18.79 3.13 -3.05
C ALA A 419 19.39 3.04 -1.64
N ALA A 420 19.52 1.83 -1.12
CA ALA A 420 20.35 1.58 0.05
C ALA A 420 21.82 1.90 -0.27
N ALA A 421 22.61 2.26 0.75
CA ALA A 421 24.03 2.58 0.58
C ALA A 421 24.83 1.45 -0.10
N LYS A 422 24.51 0.19 0.22
CA LYS A 422 25.09 -1.00 -0.43
C LYS A 422 24.83 -1.02 -1.94
N VAL A 423 23.57 -0.88 -2.35
CA VAL A 423 23.18 -0.87 -3.77
C VAL A 423 23.85 0.29 -4.52
N HIS A 424 23.97 1.46 -3.90
CA HIS A 424 24.72 2.57 -4.47
C HIS A 424 26.21 2.24 -4.68
N HIS A 425 26.82 1.54 -3.72
CA HIS A 425 28.19 1.06 -3.85
C HIS A 425 28.34 0.08 -5.03
N ASP A 426 27.38 -0.84 -5.20
CA ASP A 426 27.36 -1.79 -6.31
C ASP A 426 27.22 -1.08 -7.67
N VAL A 427 26.39 -0.04 -7.75
CA VAL A 427 26.28 0.84 -8.94
C VAL A 427 27.62 1.51 -9.26
N ARG A 428 28.31 2.06 -8.24
CA ARG A 428 29.63 2.69 -8.42
C ARG A 428 30.67 1.69 -8.94
N ASN A 429 30.68 0.48 -8.38
CA ASN A 429 31.60 -0.58 -8.81
C ASN A 429 31.33 -1.01 -10.25
N THR A 430 30.06 -1.21 -10.60
CA THR A 430 29.62 -1.56 -11.95
C THR A 430 30.08 -0.52 -12.98
N LEU A 431 29.85 0.77 -12.69
CA LEU A 431 30.25 1.86 -13.60
C LEU A 431 31.76 2.06 -13.70
N ARG A 432 32.50 1.77 -12.62
CA ARG A 432 33.97 1.84 -12.63
C ARG A 432 34.59 0.77 -13.54
N LEU A 433 33.93 -0.38 -13.69
CA LEU A 433 34.39 -1.49 -14.51
C LEU A 433 33.91 -1.42 -15.96
N GLU A 434 33.00 -0.49 -16.29
CA GLU A 434 32.46 -0.34 -17.64
C GLU A 434 33.48 0.32 -18.58
N PRO A 435 34.04 -0.40 -19.58
CA PRO A 435 35.11 0.10 -20.43
C PRO A 435 34.72 1.30 -21.31
N ARG A 436 33.41 1.51 -21.54
CA ARG A 436 32.89 2.65 -22.32
C ARG A 436 32.72 3.91 -21.46
N MET A 437 32.89 3.80 -20.14
CA MET A 437 32.73 4.92 -19.21
C MET A 437 33.99 5.80 -19.18
N ILE A 438 33.84 7.09 -19.47
CA ILE A 438 34.93 8.07 -19.28
C ILE A 438 34.98 8.50 -17.81
N ARG A 439 33.82 8.80 -17.21
CA ARG A 439 33.72 9.24 -15.81
C ARG A 439 32.30 9.07 -15.27
N ALA A 440 32.18 8.58 -14.04
CA ALA A 440 30.93 8.62 -13.28
C ALA A 440 31.09 9.51 -12.04
N ALA A 441 30.18 10.44 -11.84
CA ALA A 441 30.07 11.25 -10.64
C ALA A 441 28.75 10.95 -9.92
N HIS A 442 28.79 10.93 -8.60
CA HIS A 442 27.65 10.59 -7.78
C HIS A 442 27.48 11.64 -6.69
N VAL A 443 26.24 12.11 -6.50
CA VAL A 443 25.88 13.07 -5.47
C VAL A 443 24.78 12.46 -4.61
N LYS A 444 24.98 12.41 -3.30
CA LYS A 444 23.90 12.12 -2.34
C LYS A 444 23.08 13.40 -2.17
N LEU A 445 21.78 13.32 -2.43
CA LEU A 445 20.85 14.44 -2.31
C LEU A 445 20.07 14.35 -0.99
N GLY A 446 19.91 15.49 -0.33
CA GLY A 446 19.16 15.62 0.91
C GLY A 446 19.84 15.06 2.15
N ASP A 447 19.13 15.11 3.27
CA ASP A 447 19.56 14.67 4.60
C ASP A 447 19.10 13.24 4.95
N GLY A 448 18.43 12.56 4.01
CA GLY A 448 17.84 11.24 4.21
C GLY A 448 16.43 11.25 4.82
N LYS A 449 15.84 12.42 5.08
CA LYS A 449 14.44 12.53 5.51
C LYS A 449 13.49 12.53 4.33
N LEU A 450 12.41 11.76 4.40
CA LEU A 450 11.44 11.62 3.31
C LEU A 450 10.89 12.97 2.81
N GLU A 451 10.65 13.92 3.72
CA GLU A 451 10.13 15.26 3.41
C GLU A 451 11.11 16.11 2.58
N SER A 452 12.42 15.99 2.82
CA SER A 452 13.43 16.68 2.02
C SER A 452 13.59 16.00 0.67
N LEU A 453 13.55 14.67 0.66
CA LEU A 453 13.69 13.86 -0.55
C LEU A 453 12.52 14.03 -1.52
N SER A 454 11.28 14.17 -1.05
CA SER A 454 10.08 14.28 -1.89
C SER A 454 10.06 15.53 -2.78
N ARG A 455 10.82 16.58 -2.42
CA ARG A 455 10.95 17.83 -3.19
C ARG A 455 11.75 17.67 -4.48
N PHE A 456 12.53 16.58 -4.61
CA PHE A 456 13.36 16.30 -5.78
C PHE A 456 12.60 15.48 -6.83
N GLY A 457 12.17 16.14 -7.91
CA GLY A 457 11.57 15.52 -9.09
C GLY A 457 12.59 14.84 -10.04
N PRO A 458 12.19 14.48 -11.27
CA PRO A 458 13.13 13.96 -12.28
C PRO A 458 14.22 15.00 -12.61
N PRO A 459 15.44 14.57 -12.98
CA PRO A 459 16.49 15.49 -13.40
C PRO A 459 16.01 16.26 -14.65
N LYS A 460 15.97 17.59 -14.56
CA LYS A 460 15.62 18.49 -15.67
C LYS A 460 16.89 19.17 -16.17
N TRP A 461 17.12 19.15 -17.48
CA TRP A 461 18.16 19.94 -18.11
C TRP A 461 17.50 21.03 -18.96
N LYS A 462 17.93 22.28 -18.76
CA LYS A 462 17.51 23.39 -19.60
C LYS A 462 18.31 23.33 -20.90
N THR A 463 17.68 22.95 -22.00
CA THR A 463 18.28 22.94 -23.35
C THR A 463 18.34 24.34 -23.99
N THR A 464 17.83 25.38 -23.33
CA THR A 464 17.87 26.76 -23.84
C THR A 464 18.78 27.62 -22.99
N GLY A 465 19.91 28.02 -23.57
CA GLY A 465 20.73 29.11 -23.05
C GLY A 465 19.98 30.44 -23.23
N SER A 466 19.34 30.91 -22.17
CA SER A 466 19.25 32.33 -21.83
C SER A 466 18.97 32.44 -20.35
N GLU A 467 19.48 33.50 -19.73
CA GLU A 467 19.44 33.82 -18.29
C GLU A 467 20.57 33.17 -17.47
N ALA A 468 21.78 33.66 -17.74
CA ALA A 468 22.70 34.07 -16.67
C ALA A 468 22.44 35.53 -16.34
#